data_AF-A1R9N1-F1
#
_entry.id   AF-A1R9N1-F1
#
_cell.length_a   1.000
_cell.length_b   1.000
_cell.length_c   1.000
_cell.angle_alpha   90.00
_cell.angle_beta   90.00
_cell.angle_gamma   90.00
#
_symmetry.space_group_name_H-M   'P 1'
#
loop_
_entity.id
_entity.type
_entity.pdbx_description
1 polymer ?
#
loop_
_entity_poly.entity_id
_entity_poly.type
_entity_poly.pdbx_seq_one_letter_code
_entity_poly.pdbx_strand_id
1 'polypeptide(L)'
;MRGYSRGRFRLAITLLAALVLGALPAGIASPAFAAATGSISGTVTVPAGVDASKITVFAGPEVGYYQTANVASDGTFTVSGLPAGNVWVNFNYPFQPSPVVNAHYSTSPDGSKTLVNVSPGATTTGINQTLKPAAFISGKVSVPAGSAAFTGQVNVIKGPDYANSGYAGNAFLQSSDSGNYVVGGLAPGTYKIQFQAQSGWANMWHGGVAGVGSSQSVTVTEGQQLAGIQDTAVAAATIGGSIAGAPAPGPTMSGPGMSITAIAQDGTVAASTVMETSQTTYALKNLLPGTYTVQFNRTKGFVSKYEAQLYKDLPESGGAANATPVIVAAGQTLNSVNATVRQGGTLTGKILGSTGAPLSGVRVNVYTKDESLVTRFSYTAADGTFNVTGLTTGLYFVSAEPEGAGPIYSGNVLNATNARSVSSFVGQNTNLGTLSYATATQGTRGFDDVPLGAQFQDEILWLANAGISTGWEDNGSRTYQPLTPVNRDAMAAFMYRLLGEPEFTPPAVSPFADLPTDAKFYKEITWLADKGITTGWEEADKTKTYRPLQPVNRDAMAAFMYRLAEQPEFTAPATSPFIDLPVGAQFYKEITWLAAQGISTGWAEAGGKAFKPLLPVNRDAMAAFMFRYNTKFGPS
;
A
#
# COMPACT_ATOMS: atom_id res chain seq x y z
N MET A 1 42.73 -24.61 -26.57
CA MET A 1 41.77 -25.51 -27.24
C MET A 1 40.61 -25.76 -26.29
N ARG A 2 39.37 -25.71 -26.83
CA ARG A 2 38.03 -25.69 -26.16
C ARG A 2 37.75 -24.40 -25.37
N GLY A 3 36.82 -23.50 -25.69
CA GLY A 3 35.84 -23.36 -26.79
C GLY A 3 34.72 -22.40 -26.33
N TYR A 4 34.43 -21.37 -27.13
CA TYR A 4 33.38 -20.31 -27.02
C TYR A 4 33.58 -19.23 -25.93
N SER A 5 33.88 -17.94 -26.15
CA SER A 5 33.69 -16.91 -27.22
C SER A 5 32.58 -15.90 -26.90
N ARG A 6 33.03 -14.63 -26.80
CA ARG A 6 32.31 -13.33 -26.78
C ARG A 6 31.58 -12.98 -25.48
N GLY A 7 31.77 -11.81 -24.88
CA GLY A 7 32.50 -10.61 -25.28
C GLY A 7 31.99 -9.47 -24.40
N ARG A 8 32.88 -8.93 -23.57
CA ARG A 8 32.66 -7.79 -22.67
C ARG A 8 32.85 -6.46 -23.42
N PHE A 9 32.47 -5.39 -22.70
CA PHE A 9 32.80 -3.95 -22.84
C PHE A 9 31.72 -3.12 -23.55
N ARG A 10 30.93 -2.30 -22.81
CA ARG A 10 31.28 -1.02 -22.15
C ARG A 10 31.89 -0.03 -23.13
N LEU A 11 31.24 1.12 -23.31
CA LEU A 11 31.95 2.38 -23.22
C LEU A 11 31.02 3.51 -22.77
N ALA A 12 31.47 4.15 -21.68
CA ALA A 12 30.94 5.39 -21.16
C ALA A 12 31.40 6.56 -22.03
N ILE A 13 30.51 7.53 -22.17
CA ILE A 13 30.77 8.86 -22.70
C ILE A 13 31.58 9.63 -21.66
N THR A 14 32.74 10.16 -22.06
CA THR A 14 33.49 11.16 -21.29
C THR A 14 33.60 12.41 -22.16
N LEU A 15 33.00 13.49 -21.69
CA LEU A 15 33.21 14.85 -22.22
C LEU A 15 34.56 15.37 -21.71
N LEU A 16 35.38 15.92 -22.61
CA LEU A 16 36.42 16.89 -22.29
C LEU A 16 36.28 18.07 -23.25
N ALA A 17 36.16 19.28 -22.71
CA ALA A 17 36.12 20.54 -23.44
C ALA A 17 37.47 21.25 -23.32
N ALA A 18 38.02 21.77 -24.43
CA ALA A 18 38.90 22.95 -24.48
C ALA A 18 39.12 23.47 -25.93
N LEU A 19 38.36 24.52 -26.25
CA LEU A 19 38.74 25.81 -26.88
C LEU A 19 39.72 25.88 -28.08
N VAL A 20 39.25 26.37 -29.26
CA VAL A 20 39.82 27.52 -30.02
C VAL A 20 38.73 28.13 -30.93
N LEU A 21 38.66 29.48 -30.91
CA LEU A 21 37.84 30.42 -31.71
C LEU A 21 37.80 30.18 -33.23
N GLY A 22 36.66 30.49 -33.86
CA GLY A 22 36.56 30.80 -35.29
C GLY A 22 35.12 30.80 -35.80
N ALA A 23 34.68 31.87 -36.46
CA ALA A 23 33.28 32.21 -36.74
C ALA A 23 32.71 31.64 -38.07
N LEU A 24 31.37 31.44 -38.07
CA LEU A 24 30.37 31.43 -39.18
C LEU A 24 30.27 30.21 -40.13
N PRO A 25 29.09 29.91 -40.77
CA PRO A 25 27.73 30.48 -40.62
C PRO A 25 26.58 29.42 -40.49
N ALA A 26 25.38 29.93 -40.16
CA ALA A 26 24.02 29.44 -40.44
C ALA A 26 23.73 27.91 -40.49
N GLY A 27 22.89 27.48 -39.55
CA GLY A 27 22.51 26.10 -39.33
C GLY A 27 21.88 25.40 -40.54
N ILE A 28 22.46 24.26 -40.87
CA ILE A 28 21.82 23.19 -41.62
C ILE A 28 20.84 22.54 -40.64
N ALA A 29 19.54 22.78 -40.82
CA ALA A 29 18.54 21.91 -40.22
C ALA A 29 18.83 20.49 -40.68
N SER A 30 19.13 19.59 -39.75
CA SER A 30 19.22 18.16 -40.08
C SER A 30 17.85 17.76 -40.66
N PRO A 31 17.76 17.20 -41.88
CA PRO A 31 16.50 16.68 -42.36
C PRO A 31 16.07 15.59 -41.39
N ALA A 32 14.88 15.75 -40.81
CA ALA A 32 14.22 14.66 -40.12
C ALA A 32 14.08 13.51 -41.12
N PHE A 33 14.88 12.46 -40.99
CA PHE A 33 14.67 11.24 -41.76
C PHE A 33 13.28 10.73 -41.39
N ALA A 34 12.33 10.84 -42.31
CA ALA A 34 11.05 10.16 -42.19
C ALA A 34 11.36 8.67 -42.01
N ALA A 35 10.89 8.08 -40.91
CA ALA A 35 11.06 6.65 -40.67
C ALA A 35 10.56 5.88 -41.90
N ALA A 36 11.32 4.89 -42.35
CA ALA A 36 10.93 4.13 -43.53
C ALA A 36 9.61 3.40 -43.23
N THR A 37 8.57 3.68 -44.02
CA THR A 37 7.22 3.12 -43.84
C THR A 37 6.90 2.09 -44.91
N GLY A 38 5.98 1.18 -44.60
CA GLY A 38 5.40 0.21 -45.53
C GLY A 38 3.88 0.13 -45.37
N SER A 39 3.29 -0.88 -46.00
CA SER A 39 1.84 -1.13 -45.98
C SER A 39 1.54 -2.59 -45.69
N ILE A 40 0.30 -2.87 -45.27
CA ILE A 40 -0.28 -4.21 -45.19
C ILE A 40 -1.58 -4.27 -45.96
N SER A 41 -1.92 -5.42 -46.54
CA SER A 41 -3.20 -5.64 -47.21
C SER A 41 -3.73 -7.06 -47.03
N GLY A 42 -5.04 -7.20 -47.17
CA GLY A 42 -5.71 -8.48 -47.02
C GLY A 42 -7.22 -8.34 -47.18
N THR A 43 -7.93 -9.35 -46.66
CA THR A 43 -9.38 -9.46 -46.75
C THR A 43 -10.01 -9.73 -45.39
N VAL A 44 -11.19 -9.16 -45.17
CA VAL A 44 -12.04 -9.45 -44.03
C VAL A 44 -13.27 -10.19 -44.53
N THR A 45 -13.49 -11.39 -44.02
CA THR A 45 -14.74 -12.13 -44.24
C THR A 45 -15.67 -11.88 -43.05
N VAL A 46 -16.88 -11.42 -43.32
CA VAL A 46 -17.90 -11.13 -42.31
C VAL A 46 -19.06 -12.12 -42.39
N PRO A 47 -19.81 -12.35 -41.30
CA PRO A 47 -21.01 -13.19 -41.31
C PRO A 47 -22.08 -12.67 -42.30
N ALA A 48 -22.97 -13.55 -42.73
CA ALA A 48 -24.07 -13.20 -43.63
C ALA A 48 -24.93 -12.05 -43.04
N GLY A 49 -25.23 -11.06 -43.88
CA GLY A 49 -26.02 -9.88 -43.49
C GLY A 49 -25.21 -8.75 -42.82
N VAL A 50 -23.92 -8.94 -42.57
CA VAL A 50 -23.02 -7.88 -42.09
C VAL A 50 -22.40 -7.13 -43.27
N ASP A 51 -22.43 -5.80 -43.22
CA ASP A 51 -21.76 -4.93 -44.18
C ASP A 51 -20.27 -4.83 -43.85
N ALA A 52 -19.42 -5.41 -44.71
CA ALA A 52 -17.98 -5.41 -44.53
C ALA A 52 -17.39 -3.98 -44.52
N SER A 53 -18.02 -3.02 -45.19
CA SER A 53 -17.52 -1.64 -45.28
C SER A 53 -17.58 -0.86 -43.97
N LYS A 54 -18.31 -1.40 -42.98
CA LYS A 54 -18.39 -0.86 -41.64
C LYS A 54 -17.28 -1.38 -40.72
N ILE A 55 -16.38 -2.23 -41.21
CA ILE A 55 -15.20 -2.66 -40.47
C ILE A 55 -14.06 -1.67 -40.68
N THR A 56 -13.40 -1.32 -39.58
CA THR A 56 -12.16 -0.55 -39.58
C THR A 56 -11.01 -1.45 -39.14
N VAL A 57 -9.92 -1.43 -39.91
CA VAL A 57 -8.67 -2.14 -39.60
C VAL A 57 -7.72 -1.16 -38.93
N PHE A 58 -7.25 -1.50 -37.74
CA PHE A 58 -6.23 -0.78 -36.99
C PHE A 58 -4.93 -1.57 -37.03
N ALA A 59 -3.80 -0.91 -37.30
CA ALA A 59 -2.50 -1.55 -37.22
C ALA A 59 -1.41 -0.61 -36.71
N GLY A 60 -0.48 -1.12 -35.91
CA GLY A 60 0.61 -0.29 -35.35
C GLY A 60 1.66 -1.09 -34.58
N PRO A 61 2.78 -0.45 -34.22
CA PRO A 61 3.77 -1.05 -33.33
C PRO A 61 3.22 -1.14 -31.90
N GLU A 62 3.92 -1.88 -31.04
CA GLU A 62 3.56 -2.01 -29.63
C GLU A 62 3.69 -0.70 -28.85
N VAL A 63 4.65 0.14 -29.25
CA VAL A 63 4.84 1.51 -28.74
C VAL A 63 4.91 2.45 -29.95
N GLY A 64 4.00 3.43 -30.01
CA GLY A 64 3.93 4.42 -31.09
C GLY A 64 2.52 4.62 -31.62
N TYR A 65 2.42 5.32 -32.76
CA TYR A 65 1.14 5.61 -33.41
C TYR A 65 0.67 4.42 -34.26
N TYR A 66 -0.65 4.21 -34.30
CA TYR A 66 -1.30 3.27 -35.21
C TYR A 66 -1.86 3.98 -36.44
N GLN A 67 -2.09 3.21 -37.50
CA GLN A 67 -2.77 3.61 -38.72
C GLN A 67 -4.10 2.87 -38.84
N THR A 68 -5.01 3.45 -39.62
CA THR A 68 -6.34 2.87 -39.86
C THR A 68 -6.67 2.79 -41.34
N ALA A 69 -7.43 1.77 -41.73
CA ALA A 69 -8.06 1.70 -43.04
C ALA A 69 -9.51 1.23 -42.93
N ASN A 70 -10.37 1.76 -43.79
CA ASN A 70 -11.70 1.21 -43.99
C ASN A 70 -11.62 -0.02 -44.89
N VAL A 71 -12.50 -0.98 -44.64
CA VAL A 71 -12.67 -2.15 -45.48
C VAL A 71 -13.60 -1.80 -46.65
N ALA A 72 -13.32 -2.30 -47.85
CA ALA A 72 -14.18 -2.14 -49.01
C ALA A 72 -15.39 -3.10 -48.92
N SER A 73 -16.42 -2.89 -49.75
CA SER A 73 -17.62 -3.74 -49.74
C SER A 73 -17.35 -5.20 -50.11
N ASP A 74 -16.26 -5.49 -50.83
CA ASP A 74 -15.79 -6.84 -51.14
C ASP A 74 -14.91 -7.46 -50.03
N GLY A 75 -14.73 -6.75 -48.91
CA GLY A 75 -13.91 -7.18 -47.78
C GLY A 75 -12.43 -6.84 -47.90
N THR A 76 -11.95 -6.25 -49.00
CA THR A 76 -10.53 -5.91 -49.16
C THR A 76 -10.13 -4.67 -48.37
N PHE A 77 -8.87 -4.60 -47.92
CA PHE A 77 -8.33 -3.40 -47.26
C PHE A 77 -6.84 -3.23 -47.53
N THR A 78 -6.34 -2.00 -47.35
CA THR A 78 -4.90 -1.71 -47.32
C THR A 78 -4.63 -0.62 -46.29
N VAL A 79 -3.78 -0.92 -45.31
CA VAL A 79 -3.29 0.06 -44.32
C VAL A 79 -1.89 0.51 -44.74
N SER A 80 -1.69 1.81 -44.92
CA SER A 80 -0.44 2.39 -45.39
C SER A 80 0.21 3.29 -44.34
N GLY A 81 1.51 3.58 -44.50
CA GLY A 81 2.24 4.48 -43.60
C GLY A 81 2.57 3.85 -42.25
N LEU A 82 2.68 2.52 -42.22
CA LEU A 82 3.08 1.77 -41.02
C LEU A 82 4.60 1.80 -40.88
N PRO A 83 5.15 1.98 -39.67
CA PRO A 83 6.59 1.89 -39.47
C PRO A 83 7.10 0.48 -39.80
N ALA A 84 8.31 0.39 -40.34
CA ALA A 84 8.95 -0.90 -40.58
C ALA A 84 9.16 -1.70 -39.28
N GLY A 85 9.00 -3.01 -39.36
CA GLY A 85 9.07 -3.93 -38.22
C GLY A 85 7.74 -4.62 -37.91
N ASN A 86 7.67 -5.26 -36.74
CA ASN A 86 6.49 -6.02 -36.34
C ASN A 86 5.38 -5.09 -35.84
N VAL A 87 4.20 -5.24 -36.44
CA VAL A 87 2.98 -4.52 -36.07
C VAL A 87 1.89 -5.49 -35.64
N TRP A 88 1.00 -5.04 -34.78
CA TRP A 88 -0.26 -5.70 -34.52
C TRP A 88 -1.33 -5.25 -35.52
N VAL A 89 -2.35 -6.09 -35.71
CA VAL A 89 -3.53 -5.76 -36.54
C VAL A 89 -4.80 -6.14 -35.77
N ASN A 90 -5.79 -5.26 -35.79
CA ASN A 90 -7.10 -5.45 -35.14
C ASN A 90 -8.22 -5.03 -36.10
N PHE A 91 -9.28 -5.83 -36.12
CA PHE A 91 -10.48 -5.62 -36.93
C PHE A 91 -11.63 -5.28 -35.99
N ASN A 92 -12.20 -4.10 -36.18
CA ASN A 92 -13.18 -3.52 -35.27
C ASN A 92 -14.42 -3.05 -36.03
N TYR A 93 -15.59 -3.26 -35.44
CA TYR A 93 -16.83 -2.65 -35.88
C TYR A 93 -17.18 -1.47 -34.93
N PRO A 94 -17.01 -0.21 -35.35
CA PRO A 94 -17.03 0.94 -34.44
C PRO A 94 -18.45 1.40 -34.05
N PHE A 95 -19.50 0.80 -34.63
CA PHE A 95 -20.89 1.17 -34.38
C PHE A 95 -21.56 0.23 -33.38
N GLN A 96 -22.50 0.73 -32.58
CA GLN A 96 -23.25 -0.08 -31.62
C GLN A 96 -24.71 -0.25 -32.05
N PRO A 97 -25.32 -1.44 -31.84
CA PRO A 97 -24.68 -2.67 -31.37
C PRO A 97 -23.83 -3.33 -32.48
N SER A 98 -22.64 -3.83 -32.13
CA SER A 98 -21.81 -4.54 -33.11
C SER A 98 -22.41 -5.92 -33.47
N PRO A 99 -22.51 -6.29 -34.76
CA PRO A 99 -22.96 -7.62 -35.17
C PRO A 99 -21.85 -8.67 -35.22
N VAL A 100 -20.60 -8.27 -34.97
CA VAL A 100 -19.42 -9.14 -35.02
C VAL A 100 -18.56 -8.99 -33.79
N VAL A 101 -17.81 -10.04 -33.47
CA VAL A 101 -16.80 -9.99 -32.40
C VAL A 101 -15.54 -9.33 -32.96
N ASN A 102 -15.03 -8.31 -32.25
CA ASN A 102 -13.74 -7.70 -32.59
C ASN A 102 -12.63 -8.76 -32.54
N ALA A 103 -11.73 -8.76 -33.52
CA ALA A 103 -10.71 -9.79 -33.66
C ALA A 103 -9.33 -9.19 -33.91
N HIS A 104 -8.30 -9.78 -33.32
CA HIS A 104 -6.93 -9.57 -33.77
C HIS A 104 -6.64 -10.45 -34.98
N TYR A 105 -5.73 -10.01 -35.85
CA TYR A 105 -5.16 -10.91 -36.83
C TYR A 105 -4.49 -12.08 -36.11
N SER A 106 -4.84 -13.29 -36.54
CA SER A 106 -4.30 -14.52 -36.00
C SER A 106 -4.18 -15.56 -37.09
N THR A 107 -3.05 -16.27 -37.13
CA THR A 107 -2.87 -17.48 -37.93
C THR A 107 -3.04 -18.74 -37.09
N SER A 108 -3.27 -18.60 -35.78
CA SER A 108 -3.39 -19.72 -34.85
C SER A 108 -4.85 -20.14 -34.66
N PRO A 109 -5.15 -21.45 -34.60
CA PRO A 109 -6.50 -21.95 -34.33
C PRO A 109 -7.08 -21.49 -32.98
N ASP A 110 -6.23 -21.17 -32.01
CA ASP A 110 -6.62 -20.67 -30.68
C ASP A 110 -6.95 -19.16 -30.65
N GLY A 111 -6.77 -18.46 -31.78
CA GLY A 111 -7.03 -17.02 -31.91
C GLY A 111 -5.96 -16.13 -31.28
N SER A 112 -4.80 -16.67 -30.91
CA SER A 112 -3.69 -15.88 -30.39
C SER A 112 -3.18 -14.87 -31.42
N LYS A 113 -2.95 -13.64 -30.97
CA LYS A 113 -2.53 -12.51 -31.81
C LYS A 113 -1.22 -12.83 -32.55
N THR A 114 -1.23 -12.70 -33.87
CA THR A 114 -0.03 -12.84 -34.72
C THR A 114 0.48 -11.46 -35.11
N LEU A 115 1.78 -11.19 -34.88
CA LEU A 115 2.41 -9.95 -35.34
C LEU A 115 2.74 -10.06 -36.83
N VAL A 116 2.55 -8.96 -37.56
CA VAL A 116 2.83 -8.84 -38.98
C VAL A 116 4.11 -8.05 -39.19
N ASN A 117 5.06 -8.57 -39.94
CA ASN A 117 6.28 -7.85 -40.27
C ASN A 117 6.03 -6.91 -41.46
N VAL A 118 6.23 -5.61 -41.27
CA VAL A 118 6.15 -4.58 -42.30
C VAL A 118 7.54 -4.26 -42.82
N SER A 119 7.75 -4.46 -44.12
CA SER A 119 9.00 -4.10 -44.80
C SER A 119 8.95 -2.67 -45.38
N PRO A 120 10.03 -1.88 -45.27
CA PRO A 120 10.10 -0.54 -45.87
C PRO A 120 9.72 -0.52 -47.36
N GLY A 121 8.83 0.39 -47.75
CA GLY A 121 8.42 0.61 -49.14
C GLY A 121 7.63 -0.53 -49.79
N ALA A 122 7.36 -1.62 -49.06
CA ALA A 122 6.65 -2.79 -49.57
C ALA A 122 5.25 -2.94 -48.93
N THR A 123 4.37 -3.66 -49.63
CA THR A 123 3.07 -4.08 -49.08
C THR A 123 3.13 -5.54 -48.69
N THR A 124 2.91 -5.83 -47.41
CA THR A 124 2.80 -7.21 -46.90
C THR A 124 1.36 -7.68 -47.09
N THR A 125 1.15 -8.67 -47.96
CA THR A 125 -0.18 -9.16 -48.35
C THR A 125 -0.58 -10.41 -47.55
N GLY A 126 -1.84 -10.84 -47.68
CA GLY A 126 -2.34 -12.08 -47.07
C GLY A 126 -2.79 -11.95 -45.62
N ILE A 127 -2.99 -10.72 -45.14
CA ILE A 127 -3.50 -10.45 -43.80
C ILE A 127 -5.02 -10.64 -43.78
N ASN A 128 -5.45 -11.89 -43.85
CA ASN A 128 -6.85 -12.26 -43.97
C ASN A 128 -7.44 -12.63 -42.60
N GLN A 129 -8.66 -12.16 -42.33
CA GLN A 129 -9.36 -12.49 -41.08
C GLN A 129 -10.83 -12.80 -41.34
N THR A 130 -11.34 -13.85 -40.70
CA THR A 130 -12.79 -14.12 -40.65
C THR A 130 -13.33 -13.66 -39.30
N LEU A 131 -14.34 -12.79 -39.32
CA LEU A 131 -15.02 -12.33 -38.12
C LEU A 131 -16.18 -13.25 -37.77
N LYS A 132 -16.35 -13.51 -36.47
CA LYS A 132 -17.41 -14.35 -35.93
C LYS A 132 -18.67 -13.54 -35.63
N PRO A 133 -19.86 -14.13 -35.79
CA PRO A 133 -21.10 -13.46 -35.39
C PRO A 133 -21.11 -13.18 -33.89
N ALA A 134 -21.49 -11.96 -33.51
CA ALA A 134 -21.63 -11.58 -32.11
C ALA A 134 -22.91 -12.13 -31.51
N ALA A 135 -22.85 -12.44 -30.21
CA ALA A 135 -24.03 -12.56 -29.39
C ALA A 135 -24.57 -11.17 -29.00
N PHE A 136 -25.86 -11.13 -28.68
CA PHE A 136 -26.58 -9.95 -28.27
C PHE A 136 -27.32 -10.20 -26.96
N ILE A 137 -27.32 -9.20 -26.09
CA ILE A 137 -28.12 -9.19 -24.86
C ILE A 137 -29.07 -8.00 -24.94
N SER A 138 -30.36 -8.26 -24.82
CA SER A 138 -31.41 -7.24 -24.83
C SER A 138 -32.31 -7.32 -23.61
N GLY A 139 -32.79 -6.16 -23.19
CA GLY A 139 -33.56 -6.04 -21.96
C GLY A 139 -34.19 -4.68 -21.78
N LYS A 140 -34.81 -4.48 -20.62
CA LYS A 140 -35.44 -3.21 -20.25
C LYS A 140 -35.15 -2.87 -18.79
N VAL A 141 -34.84 -1.59 -18.56
CA VAL A 141 -34.85 -0.98 -17.23
C VAL A 141 -36.18 -0.25 -17.03
N SER A 142 -37.03 -0.79 -16.16
CA SER A 142 -38.36 -0.24 -15.88
C SER A 142 -38.31 0.83 -14.80
N VAL A 143 -39.06 1.91 -15.00
CA VAL A 143 -39.22 3.00 -14.00
C VAL A 143 -40.68 3.06 -13.53
N PRO A 144 -40.96 3.50 -12.29
CA PRO A 144 -42.33 3.72 -11.82
C PRO A 144 -43.10 4.70 -12.70
N ALA A 145 -44.41 4.50 -12.83
CA ALA A 145 -45.26 5.37 -13.64
C ALA A 145 -45.15 6.84 -13.18
N GLY A 146 -45.02 7.76 -14.16
CA GLY A 146 -44.85 9.20 -13.89
C GLY A 146 -43.43 9.63 -13.51
N SER A 147 -42.48 8.69 -13.40
CA SER A 147 -41.06 9.01 -13.15
C SER A 147 -40.32 9.36 -14.44
N ALA A 148 -39.19 10.07 -14.31
CA ALA A 148 -38.30 10.32 -15.43
C ALA A 148 -37.76 9.01 -16.04
N ALA A 149 -37.52 8.98 -17.35
CA ALA A 149 -36.92 7.81 -17.98
C ALA A 149 -35.52 7.52 -17.39
N PHE A 150 -35.12 6.25 -17.39
CA PHE A 150 -33.74 5.89 -17.09
C PHE A 150 -32.86 6.28 -18.28
N THR A 151 -31.92 7.20 -18.06
CA THR A 151 -30.88 7.56 -19.04
C THR A 151 -29.50 7.24 -18.47
N GLY A 152 -28.58 6.84 -19.34
CA GLY A 152 -27.24 6.45 -18.93
C GLY A 152 -26.63 5.40 -19.84
N GLN A 153 -25.90 4.45 -19.24
CA GLN A 153 -25.16 3.43 -19.95
C GLN A 153 -25.42 2.04 -19.34
N VAL A 154 -25.58 1.05 -20.20
CA VAL A 154 -25.59 -0.37 -19.85
C VAL A 154 -24.26 -0.96 -20.28
N ASN A 155 -23.49 -1.48 -19.33
CA ASN A 155 -22.19 -2.09 -19.58
C ASN A 155 -22.28 -3.60 -19.35
N VAL A 156 -21.71 -4.37 -20.26
CA VAL A 156 -21.59 -5.83 -20.15
C VAL A 156 -20.12 -6.16 -19.91
N ILE A 157 -19.83 -6.82 -18.79
CA ILE A 157 -18.47 -7.11 -18.33
C ILE A 157 -18.24 -8.61 -18.39
N LYS A 158 -17.14 -9.03 -19.03
CA LYS A 158 -16.80 -10.45 -19.20
C LYS A 158 -16.21 -11.02 -17.90
N GLY A 159 -16.57 -12.25 -17.58
CA GLY A 159 -16.01 -12.98 -16.43
C GLY A 159 -14.80 -13.85 -16.78
N PRO A 160 -14.19 -14.51 -15.78
CA PRO A 160 -14.59 -14.48 -14.36
C PRO A 160 -14.01 -13.30 -13.56
N ASP A 161 -12.99 -12.61 -14.08
CA ASP A 161 -12.36 -11.47 -13.40
C ASP A 161 -13.07 -10.15 -13.74
N TYR A 162 -14.24 -9.96 -13.12
CA TYR A 162 -15.07 -8.77 -13.38
C TYR A 162 -14.48 -7.46 -12.82
N ALA A 163 -13.48 -7.54 -11.94
CA ALA A 163 -12.86 -6.36 -11.34
C ALA A 163 -11.82 -5.73 -12.28
N ASN A 164 -11.12 -6.55 -13.06
CA ASN A 164 -10.06 -6.09 -13.98
C ASN A 164 -10.44 -6.17 -15.45
N SER A 165 -11.60 -6.77 -15.78
CA SER A 165 -12.08 -6.85 -17.15
C SER A 165 -12.66 -5.50 -17.62
N GLY A 166 -12.23 -5.07 -18.80
CA GLY A 166 -12.89 -3.98 -19.52
C GLY A 166 -14.31 -4.36 -19.95
N TYR A 167 -15.07 -3.37 -20.40
CA TYR A 167 -16.41 -3.60 -20.97
C TYR A 167 -16.29 -4.43 -22.25
N ALA A 168 -16.99 -5.57 -22.30
CA ALA A 168 -17.09 -6.41 -23.47
C ALA A 168 -18.08 -5.86 -24.51
N GLY A 169 -19.03 -5.05 -24.06
CA GLY A 169 -19.98 -4.30 -24.88
C GLY A 169 -20.74 -3.31 -24.02
N ASN A 170 -21.34 -2.31 -24.66
CA ASN A 170 -22.15 -1.32 -23.99
C ASN A 170 -23.32 -0.83 -24.87
N ALA A 171 -24.34 -0.28 -24.23
CA ALA A 171 -25.42 0.46 -24.86
C ALA A 171 -25.64 1.77 -24.11
N PHE A 172 -25.98 2.83 -24.84
CA PHE A 172 -26.39 4.11 -24.25
C PHE A 172 -27.92 4.18 -24.25
N LEU A 173 -28.49 4.55 -23.11
CA LEU A 173 -29.92 4.72 -22.93
C LEU A 173 -30.26 6.21 -22.91
N GLN A 174 -31.08 6.62 -23.86
CA GLN A 174 -31.71 7.93 -23.93
C GLN A 174 -33.17 7.85 -23.46
N SER A 175 -33.79 9.00 -23.23
CA SER A 175 -35.19 9.07 -22.79
C SER A 175 -36.16 8.45 -23.81
N SER A 176 -35.87 8.56 -25.11
CA SER A 176 -36.64 7.97 -26.20
C SER A 176 -36.70 6.44 -26.16
N ASP A 177 -35.69 5.80 -25.59
CA ASP A 177 -35.57 4.34 -25.59
C ASP A 177 -36.55 3.69 -24.60
N SER A 178 -37.14 4.48 -23.70
CA SER A 178 -38.06 3.99 -22.67
C SER A 178 -37.47 2.84 -21.85
N GLY A 179 -36.15 2.90 -21.61
CA GLY A 179 -35.37 1.92 -20.86
C GLY A 179 -34.98 0.65 -21.63
N ASN A 180 -35.37 0.50 -22.91
CA ASN A 180 -35.00 -0.67 -23.71
C ASN A 180 -33.56 -0.55 -24.20
N TYR A 181 -32.78 -1.63 -24.07
CA TYR A 181 -31.39 -1.66 -24.54
C TYR A 181 -31.08 -2.94 -25.31
N VAL A 182 -30.10 -2.84 -26.21
CA VAL A 182 -29.47 -3.97 -26.91
C VAL A 182 -27.97 -3.76 -26.89
N VAL A 183 -27.24 -4.71 -26.32
CA VAL A 183 -25.77 -4.75 -26.33
C VAL A 183 -25.33 -5.85 -27.30
N GLY A 184 -24.48 -5.49 -28.25
CA GLY A 184 -23.87 -6.42 -29.23
C GLY A 184 -22.36 -6.51 -29.07
N GLY A 185 -21.71 -7.17 -30.05
CA GLY A 185 -20.26 -7.36 -30.09
C GLY A 185 -19.73 -8.43 -29.13
N LEU A 186 -20.62 -9.19 -28.49
CA LEU A 186 -20.25 -10.11 -27.43
C LEU A 186 -19.76 -11.44 -28.00
N ALA A 187 -18.58 -11.88 -27.54
CA ALA A 187 -18.11 -13.25 -27.77
C ALA A 187 -18.95 -14.26 -26.96
N PRO A 188 -18.87 -15.57 -27.26
CA PRO A 188 -19.39 -16.59 -26.36
C PRO A 188 -18.73 -16.49 -24.98
N GLY A 189 -19.51 -16.56 -23.91
CA GLY A 189 -18.98 -16.42 -22.56
C GLY A 189 -20.03 -16.10 -21.50
N THR A 190 -19.53 -15.89 -20.29
CA THR A 190 -20.34 -15.51 -19.12
C THR A 190 -20.03 -14.08 -18.71
N TYR A 191 -21.08 -13.33 -18.43
CA TYR A 191 -21.07 -11.88 -18.28
C TYR A 191 -21.83 -11.42 -17.04
N LYS A 192 -21.54 -10.20 -16.59
CA LYS A 192 -22.35 -9.42 -15.65
C LYS A 192 -22.79 -8.14 -16.35
N ILE A 193 -23.93 -7.58 -15.93
CA ILE A 193 -24.50 -6.36 -16.50
C ILE A 193 -24.53 -5.28 -15.43
N GLN A 194 -24.01 -4.10 -15.76
CA GLN A 194 -23.99 -2.92 -14.91
C GLN A 194 -24.78 -1.80 -15.57
N PHE A 195 -25.63 -1.14 -14.80
CA PHE A 195 -26.41 0.02 -15.18
C PHE A 195 -25.82 1.26 -14.50
N GLN A 196 -25.33 2.18 -15.31
CA GLN A 196 -24.78 3.47 -14.86
C GLN A 196 -25.75 4.57 -15.27
N ALA A 197 -26.41 5.17 -14.30
CA ALA A 197 -27.38 6.23 -14.53
C ALA A 197 -26.69 7.58 -14.70
N GLN A 198 -27.17 8.39 -15.63
CA GLN A 198 -26.68 9.76 -15.80
C GLN A 198 -27.15 10.67 -14.66
N SER A 199 -28.41 10.54 -14.24
CA SER A 199 -28.99 11.32 -13.14
C SER A 199 -30.28 10.67 -12.61
N GLY A 200 -30.68 11.01 -11.38
CA GLY A 200 -31.98 10.62 -10.78
C GLY A 200 -32.11 9.16 -10.34
N TRP A 201 -31.36 8.25 -10.96
CA TRP A 201 -31.39 6.81 -10.70
C TRP A 201 -30.07 6.31 -10.11
N ALA A 202 -30.13 5.27 -9.29
CA ALA A 202 -28.94 4.66 -8.72
C ALA A 202 -28.14 3.89 -9.77
N ASN A 203 -26.82 3.88 -9.62
CA ASN A 203 -25.97 2.91 -10.30
C ASN A 203 -26.20 1.54 -9.66
N MET A 204 -26.41 0.51 -10.47
CA MET A 204 -26.73 -0.82 -9.98
C MET A 204 -26.25 -1.90 -10.93
N TRP A 205 -26.10 -3.11 -10.43
CA TRP A 205 -25.91 -4.30 -11.24
C TRP A 205 -27.23 -5.01 -11.49
N HIS A 206 -27.27 -5.88 -12.49
CA HIS A 206 -28.42 -6.72 -12.78
C HIS A 206 -28.93 -7.44 -11.53
N GLY A 207 -30.23 -7.32 -11.29
CA GLY A 207 -30.91 -7.69 -10.06
C GLY A 207 -31.13 -6.52 -9.08
N GLY A 208 -30.75 -5.29 -9.43
CA GLY A 208 -30.90 -4.11 -8.56
C GLY A 208 -29.95 -4.10 -7.36
N VAL A 209 -28.76 -4.69 -7.51
CA VAL A 209 -27.79 -4.88 -6.41
C VAL A 209 -26.57 -3.98 -6.55
N ALA A 210 -25.88 -3.70 -5.43
CA ALA A 210 -24.75 -2.76 -5.38
C ALA A 210 -23.43 -3.35 -5.91
N GLY A 211 -23.18 -4.63 -5.63
CA GLY A 211 -21.91 -5.29 -5.91
C GLY A 211 -21.99 -6.30 -7.05
N VAL A 212 -20.88 -6.44 -7.79
CA VAL A 212 -20.74 -7.42 -8.88
C VAL A 212 -20.91 -8.87 -8.41
N GLY A 213 -20.49 -9.18 -7.18
CA GLY A 213 -20.60 -10.51 -6.59
C GLY A 213 -22.04 -10.96 -6.35
N SER A 214 -22.94 -10.02 -6.06
CA SER A 214 -24.36 -10.29 -5.82
C SER A 214 -25.20 -10.28 -7.09
N SER A 215 -24.66 -9.77 -8.20
CA SER A 215 -25.38 -9.71 -9.48
C SER A 215 -25.49 -11.11 -10.10
N GLN A 216 -26.54 -11.39 -10.87
CA GLN A 216 -26.66 -12.68 -11.56
C GLN A 216 -25.78 -12.73 -12.82
N SER A 217 -25.22 -13.91 -13.12
CA SER A 217 -24.44 -14.12 -14.33
C SER A 217 -25.33 -14.39 -15.53
N VAL A 218 -24.94 -13.87 -16.69
CA VAL A 218 -25.61 -14.10 -17.97
C VAL A 218 -24.65 -14.78 -18.93
N THR A 219 -25.03 -15.94 -19.46
CA THR A 219 -24.20 -16.69 -20.40
C THR A 219 -24.80 -16.62 -21.80
N VAL A 220 -23.96 -16.35 -22.79
CA VAL A 220 -24.34 -16.35 -24.20
C VAL A 220 -23.44 -17.26 -25.04
N THR A 221 -24.02 -17.89 -26.06
CA THR A 221 -23.32 -18.68 -27.08
C THR A 221 -23.13 -17.89 -28.37
N GLU A 222 -22.35 -18.42 -29.31
CA GLU A 222 -22.03 -17.74 -30.58
C GLU A 222 -23.29 -17.35 -31.36
N GLY A 223 -23.38 -16.09 -31.79
CA GLY A 223 -24.53 -15.55 -32.54
C GLY A 223 -25.85 -15.48 -31.78
N GLN A 224 -25.90 -15.82 -30.48
CA GLN A 224 -27.15 -15.90 -29.73
C GLN A 224 -27.82 -14.53 -29.57
N GLN A 225 -29.13 -14.48 -29.79
CA GLN A 225 -29.99 -13.35 -29.44
C GLN A 225 -30.63 -13.61 -28.07
N LEU A 226 -29.98 -13.21 -26.98
CA LEU A 226 -30.56 -13.33 -25.64
C LEU A 226 -31.43 -12.10 -25.35
N ALA A 227 -32.70 -12.34 -25.03
CA ALA A 227 -33.67 -11.29 -24.76
C ALA A 227 -34.38 -11.50 -23.42
N GLY A 228 -35.04 -10.45 -22.94
CA GLY A 228 -35.90 -10.51 -21.76
C GLY A 228 -35.18 -10.29 -20.43
N ILE A 229 -34.00 -9.69 -20.43
CA ILE A 229 -33.37 -9.22 -19.18
C ILE A 229 -34.20 -8.05 -18.65
N GLN A 230 -34.77 -8.20 -17.45
CA GLN A 230 -35.62 -7.19 -16.83
C GLN A 230 -35.01 -6.69 -15.52
N ASP A 231 -34.88 -5.38 -15.39
CA ASP A 231 -34.47 -4.71 -14.17
C ASP A 231 -35.44 -3.56 -13.85
N THR A 232 -35.51 -3.18 -12.58
CA THR A 232 -36.29 -2.02 -12.12
C THR A 232 -35.34 -0.97 -11.58
N ALA A 233 -35.44 0.26 -12.07
CA ALA A 233 -34.63 1.37 -11.61
C ALA A 233 -34.94 1.70 -10.15
N VAL A 234 -33.89 1.97 -9.38
CA VAL A 234 -33.99 2.37 -7.97
C VAL A 234 -33.69 3.86 -7.87
N ALA A 235 -34.55 4.61 -7.18
CA ALA A 235 -34.36 6.05 -6.98
C ALA A 235 -33.02 6.35 -6.29
N ALA A 236 -32.23 7.24 -6.87
CA ALA A 236 -30.88 7.55 -6.37
C ALA A 236 -30.92 8.22 -4.99
N ALA A 237 -30.11 7.73 -4.06
CA ALA A 237 -29.68 8.50 -2.92
C ALA A 237 -28.52 9.43 -3.28
N THR A 238 -28.36 10.52 -2.53
CA THR A 238 -27.21 11.42 -2.60
C THR A 238 -26.67 11.66 -1.20
N ILE A 239 -25.36 11.46 -1.02
CA ILE A 239 -24.64 11.83 0.19
C ILE A 239 -23.82 13.09 -0.11
N GLY A 240 -24.06 14.16 0.64
CA GLY A 240 -23.35 15.41 0.54
C GLY A 240 -23.00 15.97 1.92
N GLY A 241 -22.16 16.98 1.88
CA GLY A 241 -21.73 17.70 3.07
C GLY A 241 -20.78 18.83 2.73
N SER A 242 -20.34 19.54 3.77
CA SER A 242 -19.35 20.59 3.68
C SER A 242 -18.01 20.17 4.25
N ILE A 243 -16.95 20.81 3.76
CA ILE A 243 -15.60 20.64 4.27
C ILE A 243 -15.14 21.97 4.88
N ALA A 244 -14.76 21.94 6.15
CA ALA A 244 -14.18 23.07 6.86
C ALA A 244 -12.66 22.89 7.04
N GLY A 245 -11.91 23.97 7.26
CA GLY A 245 -10.46 23.90 7.59
C GLY A 245 -9.49 23.86 6.41
N ALA A 246 -9.98 23.81 5.16
CA ALA A 246 -9.15 24.11 4.00
C ALA A 246 -8.85 25.63 3.96
N PRO A 247 -7.59 26.07 3.72
CA PRO A 247 -7.28 27.49 3.60
C PRO A 247 -8.20 28.15 2.58
N ALA A 248 -8.67 29.36 2.91
CA ALA A 248 -9.44 30.20 1.98
C ALA A 248 -8.66 30.34 0.65
N PRO A 249 -9.33 30.36 -0.51
CA PRO A 249 -8.66 30.44 -1.80
C PRO A 249 -7.71 31.64 -1.87
N GLY A 250 -6.41 31.39 -1.96
CA GLY A 250 -5.42 32.40 -2.31
C GLY A 250 -5.46 32.71 -3.82
N PRO A 251 -4.90 33.85 -4.26
CA PRO A 251 -5.00 34.32 -5.66
C PRO A 251 -4.20 33.48 -6.67
N THR A 252 -3.40 32.50 -6.23
CA THR A 252 -2.68 31.57 -7.11
C THR A 252 -2.81 30.14 -6.59
N MET A 253 -3.41 29.27 -7.42
CA MET A 253 -3.69 27.87 -7.10
C MET A 253 -2.68 26.93 -7.79
N SER A 254 -2.16 25.93 -7.08
CA SER A 254 -1.51 24.76 -7.67
C SER A 254 -1.66 23.53 -6.75
N GLY A 255 -2.26 22.43 -7.24
CA GLY A 255 -2.26 21.09 -6.63
C GLY A 255 -3.65 20.51 -6.25
N PRO A 256 -3.84 19.17 -6.29
CA PRO A 256 -5.15 18.50 -6.43
C PRO A 256 -6.03 18.71 -5.21
N GLY A 257 -7.34 18.73 -5.41
CA GLY A 257 -8.36 18.84 -4.38
C GLY A 257 -8.36 17.72 -3.33
N MET A 258 -9.55 17.30 -2.90
CA MET A 258 -9.71 16.15 -2.01
C MET A 258 -10.53 15.06 -2.65
N SER A 259 -10.12 13.80 -2.51
CA SER A 259 -10.99 12.69 -2.87
C SER A 259 -12.00 12.44 -1.75
N ILE A 260 -13.27 12.26 -2.12
CA ILE A 260 -14.31 11.80 -1.22
C ILE A 260 -14.93 10.55 -1.83
N THR A 261 -15.03 9.49 -1.04
CA THR A 261 -15.48 8.18 -1.51
C THR A 261 -16.49 7.60 -0.53
N ALA A 262 -17.62 7.11 -1.05
CA ALA A 262 -18.54 6.25 -0.31
C ALA A 262 -18.20 4.78 -0.64
N ILE A 263 -17.92 4.02 0.41
CA ILE A 263 -17.64 2.58 0.35
C ILE A 263 -18.86 1.84 0.89
N ALA A 264 -19.40 0.89 0.12
CA ALA A 264 -20.48 0.02 0.55
C ALA A 264 -19.99 -1.01 1.59
N GLN A 265 -20.91 -1.68 2.29
CA GLN A 265 -20.55 -2.66 3.33
C GLN A 265 -19.75 -3.87 2.81
N ASP A 266 -19.85 -4.20 1.53
CA ASP A 266 -19.06 -5.24 0.88
C ASP A 266 -17.65 -4.78 0.48
N GLY A 267 -17.26 -3.55 0.84
CA GLY A 267 -15.96 -2.94 0.54
C GLY A 267 -15.87 -2.30 -0.85
N THR A 268 -16.92 -2.36 -1.67
CA THR A 268 -16.90 -1.78 -3.02
C THR A 268 -17.04 -0.25 -2.99
N VAL A 269 -16.36 0.42 -3.93
CA VAL A 269 -16.54 1.86 -4.16
C VAL A 269 -17.90 2.10 -4.80
N ALA A 270 -18.83 2.68 -4.06
CA ALA A 270 -20.19 2.95 -4.54
C ALA A 270 -20.27 4.28 -5.31
N ALA A 271 -19.55 5.30 -4.83
CA ALA A 271 -19.38 6.57 -5.51
C ALA A 271 -18.09 7.25 -5.06
N SER A 272 -17.48 8.03 -5.95
CA SER A 272 -16.33 8.86 -5.64
C SER A 272 -16.43 10.19 -6.36
N THR A 273 -15.93 11.25 -5.73
CA THR A 273 -15.77 12.57 -6.33
C THR A 273 -14.45 13.19 -5.89
N VAL A 274 -13.95 14.16 -6.64
CA VAL A 274 -12.87 15.04 -6.21
C VAL A 274 -13.48 16.42 -5.95
N MET A 275 -13.32 16.92 -4.73
CA MET A 275 -13.67 18.30 -4.38
C MET A 275 -12.47 19.19 -4.68
N GLU A 276 -12.62 20.14 -5.59
CA GLU A 276 -11.57 21.12 -5.88
C GLU A 276 -11.34 22.06 -4.68
N THR A 277 -10.13 22.62 -4.54
CA THR A 277 -9.77 23.46 -3.39
C THR A 277 -10.57 24.77 -3.27
N SER A 278 -11.36 25.12 -4.28
CA SER A 278 -12.27 26.27 -4.28
C SER A 278 -13.70 25.92 -3.82
N GLN A 279 -14.03 24.64 -3.72
CA GLN A 279 -15.34 24.15 -3.32
C GLN A 279 -15.41 23.97 -1.80
N THR A 280 -16.57 24.26 -1.22
CA THR A 280 -16.85 24.05 0.20
C THR A 280 -17.84 22.91 0.45
N THR A 281 -18.42 22.35 -0.62
CA THR A 281 -19.41 21.28 -0.56
C THR A 281 -19.16 20.22 -1.63
N TYR A 282 -19.55 18.98 -1.34
CA TYR A 282 -19.48 17.85 -2.27
C TYR A 282 -20.81 17.10 -2.31
N ALA A 283 -20.99 16.31 -3.37
CA ALA A 283 -22.11 15.38 -3.49
C ALA A 283 -21.64 14.08 -4.16
N LEU A 284 -21.89 12.96 -3.49
CA LEU A 284 -21.80 11.59 -3.98
C LEU A 284 -23.19 11.18 -4.46
N LYS A 285 -23.37 11.06 -5.76
CA LYS A 285 -24.66 10.85 -6.42
C LYS A 285 -24.83 9.40 -6.89
N ASN A 286 -26.04 9.08 -7.34
CA ASN A 286 -26.39 7.80 -7.96
C ASN A 286 -26.14 6.59 -7.02
N LEU A 287 -26.27 6.80 -5.72
CA LEU A 287 -26.12 5.74 -4.73
C LEU A 287 -27.41 4.92 -4.62
N LEU A 288 -27.29 3.62 -4.39
CA LEU A 288 -28.40 2.80 -3.93
C LEU A 288 -28.77 3.18 -2.48
N PRO A 289 -29.99 2.87 -2.01
CA PRO A 289 -30.28 2.90 -0.59
C PRO A 289 -29.38 1.90 0.15
N GLY A 290 -28.84 2.29 1.30
CA GLY A 290 -27.95 1.43 2.04
C GLY A 290 -27.12 2.15 3.10
N THR A 291 -26.15 1.40 3.63
CA THR A 291 -25.18 1.88 4.62
C THR A 291 -23.80 1.99 3.99
N TYR A 292 -23.15 3.13 4.22
CA TYR A 292 -21.89 3.49 3.61
C TYR A 292 -20.86 3.92 4.65
N THR A 293 -19.60 3.60 4.40
CA THR A 293 -18.46 4.27 5.02
C THR A 293 -18.05 5.42 4.11
N VAL A 294 -18.06 6.66 4.61
CA VAL A 294 -17.60 7.83 3.85
C VAL A 294 -16.18 8.18 4.27
N GLN A 295 -15.32 8.33 3.27
CA GLN A 295 -13.88 8.51 3.42
C GLN A 295 -13.40 9.75 2.68
N PHE A 296 -12.40 10.43 3.25
CA PHE A 296 -11.81 11.66 2.72
C PHE A 296 -10.30 11.44 2.53
N ASN A 297 -9.79 11.75 1.34
CA ASN A 297 -8.38 11.56 0.93
C ASN A 297 -7.84 10.14 1.10
N ARG A 298 -8.72 9.13 1.13
CA ARG A 298 -8.35 7.72 1.26
C ARG A 298 -8.19 6.97 -0.06
N THR A 299 -8.40 7.62 -1.21
CA THR A 299 -8.19 6.99 -2.51
C THR A 299 -6.69 6.67 -2.72
N LYS A 300 -6.37 5.39 -2.94
CA LYS A 300 -5.00 4.92 -3.18
C LYS A 300 -4.38 5.64 -4.38
N GLY A 301 -3.15 6.14 -4.22
CA GLY A 301 -2.45 6.89 -5.27
C GLY A 301 -2.91 8.34 -5.45
N PHE A 302 -3.93 8.80 -4.74
CA PHE A 302 -4.30 10.22 -4.74
C PHE A 302 -3.32 11.02 -3.88
N VAL A 303 -2.80 12.11 -4.44
CA VAL A 303 -1.85 13.00 -3.75
C VAL A 303 -2.59 14.24 -3.28
N SER A 304 -2.50 14.54 -1.99
CA SER A 304 -3.08 15.73 -1.37
C SER A 304 -2.16 16.23 -0.26
N LYS A 305 -2.27 17.51 0.10
CA LYS A 305 -1.57 18.09 1.26
C LYS A 305 -2.32 17.90 2.58
N TYR A 306 -3.57 17.43 2.53
CA TYR A 306 -4.40 17.19 3.70
C TYR A 306 -4.32 15.72 4.12
N GLU A 307 -4.49 15.47 5.41
CA GLU A 307 -4.54 14.10 5.94
C GLU A 307 -5.74 13.32 5.37
N ALA A 308 -5.67 12.01 5.50
CA ALA A 308 -6.80 11.14 5.24
C ALA A 308 -7.62 10.89 6.51
N GLN A 309 -8.94 10.81 6.35
CA GLN A 309 -9.84 10.58 7.48
C GLN A 309 -11.12 9.87 7.02
N LEU A 310 -11.86 9.36 7.99
CA LEU A 310 -13.22 8.87 7.80
C LEU A 310 -14.21 9.89 8.38
N TYR A 311 -15.48 9.71 8.05
CA TYR A 311 -16.56 10.58 8.54
C TYR A 311 -16.50 10.81 10.07
N LYS A 312 -16.81 12.04 10.48
CA LYS A 312 -16.67 12.60 11.83
C LYS A 312 -15.22 12.72 12.32
N ASP A 313 -14.34 13.16 11.42
CA ASP A 313 -12.94 13.48 11.71
C ASP A 313 -12.17 12.31 12.38
N LEU A 314 -12.60 11.08 12.11
CA LEU A 314 -11.93 9.88 12.60
C LEU A 314 -10.61 9.76 11.84
N PRO A 315 -9.44 9.95 12.51
CA PRO A 315 -8.16 9.81 11.85
C PRO A 315 -8.04 8.40 11.28
N GLU A 316 -7.33 8.30 10.17
CA GLU A 316 -7.14 7.02 9.50
C GLU A 316 -6.49 5.94 10.38
N SER A 317 -5.65 6.32 11.34
CA SER A 317 -5.09 5.42 12.37
C SER A 317 -6.13 4.83 13.33
N GLY A 318 -7.33 5.42 13.40
CA GLY A 318 -8.47 4.85 14.11
C GLY A 318 -9.09 3.64 13.42
N GLY A 319 -8.75 3.35 12.16
CA GLY A 319 -9.18 2.17 11.42
C GLY A 319 -10.61 2.25 10.86
N ALA A 320 -10.83 1.65 9.69
CA ALA A 320 -12.12 1.69 8.99
C ALA A 320 -13.26 0.98 9.74
N ALA A 321 -12.94 -0.01 10.58
CA ALA A 321 -13.92 -0.73 11.39
C ALA A 321 -14.61 0.18 12.44
N ASN A 322 -13.96 1.28 12.84
CA ASN A 322 -14.50 2.24 13.80
C ASN A 322 -15.22 3.42 13.12
N ALA A 323 -15.39 3.37 11.80
CA ALA A 323 -16.06 4.44 11.05
C ALA A 323 -17.52 4.57 11.46
N THR A 324 -18.01 5.82 11.55
CA THR A 324 -19.45 6.05 11.72
C THR A 324 -20.18 5.71 10.41
N PRO A 325 -21.16 4.79 10.41
CA PRO A 325 -21.93 4.47 9.23
C PRO A 325 -22.82 5.65 8.79
N VAL A 326 -22.90 5.86 7.48
CA VAL A 326 -23.82 6.81 6.84
C VAL A 326 -24.92 6.02 6.15
N ILE A 327 -26.17 6.21 6.58
CA ILE A 327 -27.33 5.47 6.08
C ILE A 327 -28.17 6.41 5.21
N VAL A 328 -28.53 5.95 4.01
CA VAL A 328 -29.42 6.68 3.10
C VAL A 328 -30.54 5.78 2.57
N ALA A 329 -31.75 6.33 2.51
CA ALA A 329 -32.93 5.70 1.93
C ALA A 329 -33.07 6.04 0.42
N ALA A 330 -33.95 5.33 -0.28
CA ALA A 330 -34.16 5.53 -1.71
C ALA A 330 -34.66 6.96 -1.99
N GLY A 331 -34.04 7.64 -2.95
CA GLY A 331 -34.37 9.04 -3.26
C GLY A 331 -33.90 10.07 -2.22
N GLN A 332 -33.29 9.65 -1.10
CA GLN A 332 -32.88 10.58 -0.04
C GLN A 332 -31.67 11.40 -0.45
N THR A 333 -31.73 12.72 -0.22
CA THR A 333 -30.54 13.59 -0.23
C THR A 333 -30.16 13.92 1.22
N LEU A 334 -28.97 13.48 1.63
CA LEU A 334 -28.41 13.73 2.96
C LEU A 334 -27.26 14.73 2.84
N ASN A 335 -27.37 15.93 3.41
CA ASN A 335 -26.36 17.01 3.28
C ASN A 335 -25.56 17.28 4.57
N SER A 336 -25.57 16.36 5.53
CA SER A 336 -24.97 16.53 6.87
C SER A 336 -23.69 15.72 7.07
N VAL A 337 -23.07 15.22 6.00
CA VAL A 337 -21.84 14.43 6.08
C VAL A 337 -20.63 15.35 5.99
N ASN A 338 -20.47 16.19 6.99
CA ASN A 338 -19.43 17.20 7.04
C ASN A 338 -18.10 16.63 7.55
N ALA A 339 -16.99 17.27 7.20
CA ALA A 339 -15.67 16.97 7.77
C ALA A 339 -14.82 18.23 7.93
N THR A 340 -13.87 18.19 8.86
CA THR A 340 -12.86 19.22 9.05
C THR A 340 -11.52 18.69 8.56
N VAL A 341 -10.85 19.39 7.66
CA VAL A 341 -9.58 18.93 7.10
C VAL A 341 -8.42 19.59 7.80
N ARG A 342 -7.43 18.77 8.17
CA ARG A 342 -6.16 19.23 8.71
C ARG A 342 -5.05 19.00 7.68
N GLN A 343 -4.05 19.88 7.72
CA GLN A 343 -2.84 19.67 6.93
C GLN A 343 -2.17 18.37 7.39
N GLY A 344 -1.92 17.45 6.47
CA GLY A 344 -1.26 16.18 6.80
C GLY A 344 0.20 16.41 7.19
N GLY A 345 0.79 15.40 7.82
CA GLY A 345 2.23 15.33 8.03
C GLY A 345 2.98 15.31 6.70
N THR A 346 4.21 15.79 6.73
CA THR A 346 5.12 15.79 5.58
C THR A 346 6.38 15.00 5.94
N LEU A 347 6.77 14.04 5.10
CA LEU A 347 8.08 13.41 5.17
C LEU A 347 8.99 14.03 4.11
N THR A 348 10.17 14.47 4.55
CA THR A 348 11.22 15.02 3.68
C THR A 348 12.50 14.22 3.78
N GLY A 349 13.36 14.35 2.78
CA GLY A 349 14.68 13.72 2.77
C GLY A 349 15.40 13.92 1.46
N LYS A 350 16.51 13.21 1.27
CA LYS A 350 17.34 13.26 0.07
C LYS A 350 17.72 11.86 -0.41
N ILE A 351 17.72 11.64 -1.72
CA ILE A 351 18.15 10.40 -2.35
C ILE A 351 19.44 10.64 -3.15
N LEU A 352 20.50 9.88 -2.83
CA LEU A 352 21.79 9.94 -3.51
C LEU A 352 22.16 8.59 -4.14
N GLY A 353 22.77 8.61 -5.32
CA GLY A 353 23.26 7.42 -6.02
C GLY A 353 24.55 6.85 -5.42
N SER A 354 25.07 5.80 -6.05
CA SER A 354 26.26 5.08 -5.56
C SER A 354 27.56 5.90 -5.59
N THR A 355 27.58 6.99 -6.36
CA THR A 355 28.69 7.96 -6.41
C THR A 355 28.52 9.12 -5.42
N GLY A 356 27.41 9.16 -4.66
CA GLY A 356 27.02 10.29 -3.82
C GLY A 356 26.33 11.43 -4.57
N ALA A 357 26.18 11.34 -5.89
CA ALA A 357 25.43 12.32 -6.68
C ALA A 357 23.91 12.27 -6.38
N PRO A 358 23.19 13.40 -6.37
CA PRO A 358 21.75 13.41 -6.19
C PRO A 358 21.00 12.73 -7.34
N LEU A 359 19.93 12.01 -7.02
CA LEU A 359 19.07 11.37 -8.02
C LEU A 359 17.77 12.15 -8.19
N SER A 360 17.52 12.61 -9.42
CA SER A 360 16.31 13.36 -9.81
C SER A 360 15.24 12.44 -10.42
N GLY A 361 13.96 12.79 -10.27
CA GLY A 361 12.85 12.05 -10.89
C GLY A 361 12.61 10.66 -10.29
N VAL A 362 13.20 10.36 -9.13
CA VAL A 362 13.02 9.09 -8.43
C VAL A 362 11.67 9.10 -7.74
N ARG A 363 10.85 8.07 -7.99
CA ARG A 363 9.59 7.88 -7.26
C ARG A 363 9.91 7.50 -5.82
N VAL A 364 9.38 8.26 -4.88
CA VAL A 364 9.46 8.00 -3.44
C VAL A 364 8.07 7.64 -2.94
N ASN A 365 7.87 6.40 -2.51
CA ASN A 365 6.63 5.93 -1.92
C ASN A 365 6.73 5.95 -0.39
N VAL A 366 5.67 6.40 0.28
CA VAL A 366 5.50 6.35 1.73
C VAL A 366 4.29 5.49 2.03
N TYR A 367 4.48 4.41 2.79
CA TYR A 367 3.48 3.34 2.93
C TYR A 367 3.49 2.71 4.33
N THR A 368 2.43 2.01 4.67
CA THR A 368 2.38 1.10 5.83
C THR A 368 2.37 -0.35 5.34
N LYS A 369 3.01 -1.27 6.07
CA LYS A 369 3.14 -2.68 5.65
C LYS A 369 1.79 -3.41 5.62
N ASP A 370 0.89 -3.02 6.50
CA ASP A 370 -0.48 -3.54 6.59
C ASP A 370 -1.45 -2.84 5.62
N GLU A 371 -0.98 -1.84 4.87
CA GLU A 371 -1.77 -0.94 4.02
C GLU A 371 -2.98 -0.28 4.74
N SER A 372 -3.00 -0.27 6.08
CA SER A 372 -4.13 0.26 6.86
C SER A 372 -4.27 1.78 6.73
N LEU A 373 -3.16 2.46 6.44
CA LEU A 373 -3.09 3.88 6.15
C LEU A 373 -2.81 4.12 4.66
N VAL A 374 -3.13 5.32 4.17
CA VAL A 374 -2.99 5.57 2.73
C VAL A 374 -1.54 5.74 2.33
N THR A 375 -1.18 5.02 1.28
CA THR A 375 0.10 5.13 0.60
C THR A 375 0.17 6.41 -0.23
N ARG A 376 1.22 7.21 -0.06
CA ARG A 376 1.49 8.45 -0.79
C ARG A 376 2.78 8.33 -1.59
N PHE A 377 2.96 9.20 -2.58
CA PHE A 377 4.22 9.30 -3.29
C PHE A 377 4.56 10.74 -3.68
N SER A 378 5.84 10.98 -3.95
CA SER A 378 6.35 12.17 -4.65
C SER A 378 7.48 11.75 -5.58
N TYR A 379 8.01 12.69 -6.36
CA TYR A 379 9.25 12.50 -7.11
C TYR A 379 10.36 13.37 -6.52
N THR A 380 11.61 12.91 -6.61
CA THR A 380 12.75 13.72 -6.19
C THR A 380 12.98 14.90 -7.15
N ALA A 381 13.35 16.05 -6.61
CA ALA A 381 13.81 17.21 -7.35
C ALA A 381 15.23 16.99 -7.91
N ALA A 382 15.73 17.95 -8.71
CA ALA A 382 17.04 17.90 -9.34
C ALA A 382 18.20 17.75 -8.34
N ASP A 383 18.05 18.28 -7.13
CA ASP A 383 19.02 18.16 -6.04
C ASP A 383 18.85 16.88 -5.22
N GLY A 384 17.95 15.97 -5.61
CA GLY A 384 17.67 14.70 -4.96
C GLY A 384 16.73 14.81 -3.75
N THR A 385 16.23 16.00 -3.42
CA THR A 385 15.29 16.16 -2.29
C THR A 385 13.89 15.68 -2.66
N PHE A 386 13.13 15.20 -1.67
CA PHE A 386 11.72 14.85 -1.84
C PHE A 386 10.86 15.39 -0.70
N ASN A 387 9.55 15.53 -0.95
CA ASN A 387 8.55 15.97 0.02
C ASN A 387 7.21 15.23 -0.16
N VAL A 388 6.98 14.19 0.62
CA VAL A 388 5.71 13.46 0.60
C VAL A 388 4.76 14.05 1.63
N THR A 389 3.64 14.60 1.17
CA THR A 389 2.66 15.32 2.00
C THR A 389 1.37 14.51 2.21
N GLY A 390 0.48 15.00 3.09
CA GLY A 390 -0.85 14.41 3.27
C GLY A 390 -0.87 13.11 4.07
N LEU A 391 0.09 12.95 4.98
CA LEU A 391 0.22 11.78 5.86
C LEU A 391 -0.59 11.99 7.14
N THR A 392 -1.18 10.90 7.64
CA THR A 392 -1.87 10.88 8.93
C THR A 392 -0.85 10.68 10.05
N THR A 393 -1.21 10.98 11.30
CA THR A 393 -0.35 10.60 12.44
C THR A 393 -0.21 9.08 12.51
N GLY A 394 1.01 8.56 12.42
CA GLY A 394 1.27 7.13 12.36
C GLY A 394 2.72 6.80 12.05
N LEU A 395 3.00 5.50 11.86
CA LEU A 395 4.32 4.98 11.50
C LEU A 395 4.33 4.58 10.03
N TYR A 396 5.31 5.06 9.28
CA TYR A 396 5.43 4.81 7.85
C TYR A 396 6.80 4.27 7.46
N PHE A 397 6.85 3.57 6.34
CA PHE A 397 8.07 3.16 5.66
C PHE A 397 8.22 3.98 4.39
N VAL A 398 9.47 4.18 3.96
CA VAL A 398 9.79 4.89 2.72
C VAL A 398 10.52 3.94 1.78
N SER A 399 10.13 3.91 0.50
CA SER A 399 10.93 3.33 -0.59
C SER A 399 11.22 4.41 -1.63
N ALA A 400 12.44 4.44 -2.14
CA ALA A 400 12.80 5.21 -3.31
C ALA A 400 13.25 4.24 -4.41
N GLU A 401 12.66 4.37 -5.60
CA GLU A 401 12.76 3.38 -6.69
C GLU A 401 13.38 4.02 -7.94
N PRO A 402 14.70 4.26 -7.97
CA PRO A 402 15.39 4.70 -9.17
C PRO A 402 15.49 3.57 -10.19
N GLU A 403 15.38 3.93 -11.46
CA GLU A 403 15.49 2.98 -12.57
C GLU A 403 16.87 2.28 -12.56
N GLY A 404 16.87 0.95 -12.67
CA GLY A 404 18.08 0.14 -12.83
C GLY A 404 18.92 -0.15 -11.57
N ALA A 405 18.64 0.45 -10.41
CA ALA A 405 19.40 0.22 -9.16
C ALA A 405 18.64 -0.54 -8.06
N GLY A 406 17.35 -0.83 -8.28
CA GLY A 406 16.47 -1.41 -7.26
C GLY A 406 16.14 -0.42 -6.13
N PRO A 407 15.19 -0.75 -5.25
CA PRO A 407 14.73 0.18 -4.22
C PRO A 407 15.73 0.37 -3.07
N ILE A 408 15.77 1.58 -2.51
CA ILE A 408 16.38 1.88 -1.21
C ILE A 408 15.29 2.28 -0.22
N TYR A 409 15.41 1.85 1.03
CA TYR A 409 14.37 1.99 2.03
C TYR A 409 14.80 2.86 3.22
N SER A 410 13.81 3.36 3.97
CA SER A 410 14.01 4.06 5.25
C SER A 410 14.90 3.24 6.20
N GLY A 411 15.84 3.91 6.87
CA GLY A 411 16.94 3.25 7.58
C GLY A 411 18.20 3.05 6.73
N ASN A 412 18.19 3.51 5.47
CA ASN A 412 19.30 3.42 4.52
C ASN A 412 19.70 1.96 4.22
N VAL A 413 18.70 1.15 3.90
CA VAL A 413 18.86 -0.29 3.62
C VAL A 413 18.34 -0.67 2.25
N LEU A 414 18.87 -1.76 1.67
CA LEU A 414 18.51 -2.25 0.34
C LEU A 414 17.46 -3.37 0.36
N ASN A 415 17.03 -3.83 1.54
CA ASN A 415 16.03 -4.88 1.70
C ASN A 415 14.79 -4.33 2.44
N ALA A 416 13.61 -4.49 1.85
CA ALA A 416 12.33 -4.06 2.43
C ALA A 416 12.07 -4.63 3.83
N THR A 417 12.53 -5.86 4.08
CA THR A 417 12.37 -6.54 5.37
C THR A 417 13.09 -5.80 6.50
N ASN A 418 14.21 -5.13 6.17
CA ASN A 418 15.05 -4.40 7.11
C ASN A 418 14.72 -2.90 7.16
N ALA A 419 13.73 -2.46 6.39
CA ALA A 419 13.28 -1.07 6.39
C ALA A 419 12.82 -0.68 7.79
N ARG A 420 13.07 0.58 8.16
CA ARG A 420 12.77 1.12 9.48
C ARG A 420 11.63 2.10 9.40
N SER A 421 10.69 2.04 10.33
CA SER A 421 9.56 2.96 10.35
C SER A 421 10.00 4.37 10.73
N VAL A 422 9.19 5.34 10.33
CA VAL A 422 9.37 6.78 10.52
C VAL A 422 8.06 7.32 11.05
N SER A 423 8.10 8.05 12.16
CA SER A 423 6.91 8.72 12.69
C SER A 423 6.50 9.86 11.77
N SER A 424 5.20 9.97 11.51
CA SER A 424 4.57 11.16 10.93
C SER A 424 3.53 11.69 11.90
N PHE A 425 3.37 13.02 11.91
CA PHE A 425 2.38 13.71 12.72
C PHE A 425 1.67 14.77 11.86
N VAL A 426 0.35 14.83 11.97
CA VAL A 426 -0.49 15.82 11.28
C VAL A 426 0.05 17.23 11.54
N GLY A 427 0.20 18.01 10.47
CA GLY A 427 0.71 19.38 10.50
C GLY A 427 2.21 19.53 10.74
N GLN A 428 2.97 18.44 10.89
CA GLN A 428 4.41 18.47 11.15
C GLN A 428 5.24 18.03 9.94
N ASN A 429 6.44 18.61 9.78
CA ASN A 429 7.44 18.13 8.83
C ASN A 429 8.47 17.27 9.57
N THR A 430 8.67 16.04 9.10
CA THR A 430 9.69 15.12 9.62
C THR A 430 10.72 14.84 8.53
N ASN A 431 11.98 15.13 8.82
CA ASN A 431 13.09 14.87 7.90
C ASN A 431 13.69 13.48 8.22
N LEU A 432 13.64 12.57 7.25
CA LEU A 432 14.22 11.23 7.32
C LEU A 432 15.76 11.24 7.20
N GLY A 433 16.34 12.35 6.74
CA GLY A 433 17.74 12.45 6.38
C GLY A 433 18.00 11.99 4.95
N THR A 434 19.20 11.45 4.72
CA THR A 434 19.67 11.05 3.39
C THR A 434 19.66 9.52 3.25
N LEU A 435 19.01 9.02 2.21
CA LEU A 435 19.17 7.65 1.73
C LEU A 435 20.20 7.67 0.58
N SER A 436 21.29 6.94 0.72
CA SER A 436 22.41 6.98 -0.20
C SER A 436 22.86 5.57 -0.55
N TYR A 437 22.84 5.22 -1.85
CA TYR A 437 23.37 3.94 -2.34
C TYR A 437 24.87 3.77 -2.08
N ALA A 438 25.61 4.86 -1.85
CA ALA A 438 27.04 4.79 -1.52
C ALA A 438 27.29 4.26 -0.09
N THR A 439 26.33 4.44 0.81
CA THR A 439 26.43 4.04 2.23
C THR A 439 25.35 3.07 2.67
N ALA A 440 24.46 2.67 1.75
CA ALA A 440 23.39 1.73 2.03
C ALA A 440 23.98 0.38 2.45
N THR A 441 23.39 -0.21 3.47
CA THR A 441 23.75 -1.56 3.92
C THR A 441 22.61 -2.52 3.66
N GLN A 442 22.83 -3.82 3.86
CA GLN A 442 21.68 -4.72 3.95
C GLN A 442 20.86 -4.45 5.22
N GLY A 443 21.48 -3.88 6.26
CA GLY A 443 20.87 -3.66 7.57
C GLY A 443 20.51 -4.96 8.28
N THR A 444 20.01 -4.84 9.50
CA THR A 444 19.40 -5.95 10.24
C THR A 444 17.94 -5.63 10.51
N ARG A 445 17.11 -6.66 10.55
CA ARG A 445 15.68 -6.50 10.79
C ARG A 445 15.42 -6.01 12.22
N GLY A 446 14.90 -4.79 12.33
CA GLY A 446 14.42 -4.22 13.59
C GLY A 446 12.98 -4.60 13.91
N PHE A 447 12.31 -3.75 14.69
CA PHE A 447 10.89 -3.81 14.98
C PHE A 447 10.17 -2.61 14.35
N ASP A 448 9.03 -2.87 13.72
CA ASP A 448 8.26 -1.95 12.90
C ASP A 448 7.54 -0.86 13.71
N ASP A 449 7.31 -1.11 15.00
CA ASP A 449 6.76 -0.16 15.97
C ASP A 449 7.84 0.60 16.77
N VAL A 450 9.11 0.51 16.34
CA VAL A 450 10.24 1.25 16.91
C VAL A 450 10.83 2.17 15.82
N PRO A 451 10.26 3.38 15.65
CA PRO A 451 10.65 4.27 14.57
C PRO A 451 12.06 4.83 14.73
N LEU A 452 12.62 5.32 13.62
CA LEU A 452 13.86 6.08 13.61
C LEU A 452 13.78 7.28 14.57
N GLY A 453 14.78 7.41 15.44
CA GLY A 453 14.85 8.43 16.48
C GLY A 453 14.07 8.11 17.77
N ALA A 454 13.44 6.93 17.88
CA ALA A 454 12.76 6.53 19.11
C ALA A 454 13.73 6.40 20.30
N GLN A 455 13.22 6.61 21.51
CA GLN A 455 13.99 6.38 22.73
C GLN A 455 14.38 4.89 22.83
N PHE A 456 15.64 4.62 23.21
CA PHE A 456 16.23 3.29 23.32
C PHE A 456 16.21 2.45 22.03
N GLN A 457 16.04 3.10 20.88
CA GLN A 457 15.99 2.45 19.58
C GLN A 457 17.22 1.56 19.32
N ASP A 458 18.42 2.02 19.69
CA ASP A 458 19.66 1.29 19.43
C ASP A 458 19.79 0.08 20.36
N GLU A 459 19.40 0.21 21.63
CA GLU A 459 19.37 -0.89 22.59
C GLU A 459 18.32 -1.95 22.21
N ILE A 460 17.16 -1.53 21.71
CA ILE A 460 16.12 -2.45 21.21
C ILE A 460 16.62 -3.18 19.95
N LEU A 461 17.30 -2.48 19.04
CA LEU A 461 17.89 -3.10 17.84
C LEU A 461 19.00 -4.09 18.23
N TRP A 462 19.83 -3.75 19.22
CA TRP A 462 20.82 -4.68 19.76
C TRP A 462 20.17 -5.94 20.34
N LEU A 463 19.09 -5.82 21.13
CA LEU A 463 18.36 -6.99 21.65
C LEU A 463 17.85 -7.90 20.52
N ALA A 464 17.36 -7.30 19.43
CA ALA A 464 16.90 -8.06 18.26
C ALA A 464 18.07 -8.80 17.59
N ASN A 465 19.19 -8.12 17.38
CA ASN A 465 20.36 -8.65 16.70
C ASN A 465 21.05 -9.75 17.51
N ALA A 466 21.08 -9.62 18.84
CA ALA A 466 21.62 -10.61 19.76
C ALA A 466 20.67 -11.81 19.99
N GLY A 467 19.48 -11.82 19.39
CA GLY A 467 18.48 -12.87 19.59
C GLY A 467 17.82 -12.87 20.98
N ILE A 468 18.09 -11.85 21.81
CA ILE A 468 17.57 -11.78 23.18
C ILE A 468 16.07 -11.49 23.19
N SER A 469 15.59 -10.63 22.28
CA SER A 469 14.16 -10.40 22.05
C SER A 469 13.74 -10.77 20.63
N THR A 470 12.74 -11.64 20.53
CA THR A 470 12.13 -12.04 19.26
C THR A 470 10.98 -11.11 18.83
N GLY A 471 10.32 -10.46 19.80
CA GLY A 471 9.08 -9.70 19.63
C GLY A 471 7.92 -10.56 19.15
N TRP A 472 6.96 -9.93 18.46
CA TRP A 472 5.80 -10.59 17.86
C TRP A 472 5.78 -10.34 16.36
N GLU A 473 5.41 -11.36 15.60
CA GLU A 473 5.26 -11.27 14.15
C GLU A 473 3.83 -11.64 13.75
N ASP A 474 3.19 -10.76 12.99
CA ASP A 474 1.87 -10.99 12.39
C ASP A 474 1.76 -10.23 11.07
N ASN A 475 1.18 -10.87 10.04
CA ASN A 475 0.95 -10.29 8.71
C ASN A 475 2.16 -9.53 8.12
N GLY A 476 3.38 -10.06 8.30
CA GLY A 476 4.63 -9.46 7.79
C GLY A 476 5.17 -8.28 8.62
N SER A 477 4.43 -7.83 9.64
CA SER A 477 4.86 -6.84 10.62
C SER A 477 5.55 -7.52 11.80
N ARG A 478 6.67 -6.96 12.28
CA ARG A 478 7.37 -7.43 13.49
C ARG A 478 7.38 -6.34 14.54
N THR A 479 6.73 -6.55 15.68
CA THR A 479 6.54 -5.53 16.73
C THR A 479 7.28 -5.87 18.02
N TYR A 480 7.71 -4.82 18.73
CA TYR A 480 8.38 -4.87 20.03
C TYR A 480 7.48 -4.49 21.19
N GLN A 481 6.44 -3.70 20.98
CA GLN A 481 5.54 -3.15 22.00
C GLN A 481 6.31 -2.41 23.12
N PRO A 482 7.11 -1.37 22.78
CA PRO A 482 8.08 -0.76 23.71
C PRO A 482 7.47 -0.27 25.03
N LEU A 483 6.25 0.24 25.01
CA LEU A 483 5.58 0.83 26.18
C LEU A 483 4.80 -0.17 27.03
N THR A 484 4.88 -1.47 26.73
CA THR A 484 4.18 -2.51 27.50
C THR A 484 5.07 -2.99 28.65
N PRO A 485 4.53 -3.18 29.87
CA PRO A 485 5.25 -3.78 30.98
C PRO A 485 5.79 -5.18 30.64
N VAL A 486 6.96 -5.54 31.18
CA VAL A 486 7.52 -6.89 31.05
C VAL A 486 7.07 -7.76 32.22
N ASN A 487 6.45 -8.90 31.91
CA ASN A 487 6.16 -9.93 32.90
C ASN A 487 7.43 -10.68 33.32
N ARG A 488 7.41 -11.24 34.53
CA ARG A 488 8.58 -11.92 35.13
C ARG A 488 9.05 -13.11 34.30
N ASP A 489 8.13 -13.88 33.71
CA ASP A 489 8.45 -14.98 32.81
C ASP A 489 9.26 -14.53 31.58
N ALA A 490 8.85 -13.45 30.91
CA ALA A 490 9.52 -12.89 29.77
C ALA A 490 10.89 -12.30 30.15
N MET A 491 11.00 -11.68 31.32
CA MET A 491 12.29 -11.23 31.86
C MET A 491 13.25 -12.42 32.07
N ALA A 492 12.77 -13.57 32.56
CA ALA A 492 13.59 -14.76 32.72
C ALA A 492 14.17 -15.23 31.39
N ALA A 493 13.34 -15.26 30.35
CA ALA A 493 13.78 -15.58 29.00
C ALA A 493 14.84 -14.59 28.48
N PHE A 494 14.67 -13.29 28.74
CA PHE A 494 15.68 -12.28 28.36
C PHE A 494 17.02 -12.50 29.06
N MET A 495 17.02 -12.77 30.37
CA MET A 495 18.27 -13.00 31.12
C MET A 495 18.97 -14.30 30.70
N TYR A 496 18.20 -15.36 30.42
CA TYR A 496 18.76 -16.61 29.93
C TYR A 496 19.44 -16.44 28.56
N ARG A 497 18.77 -15.75 27.62
CA ARG A 497 19.36 -15.46 26.30
C ARG A 497 20.52 -14.47 26.37
N LEU A 498 20.46 -13.50 27.27
CA LEU A 498 21.53 -12.54 27.50
C LEU A 498 22.85 -13.24 27.85
N LEU A 499 22.82 -14.36 28.59
CA LEU A 499 24.00 -15.15 28.91
C LEU A 499 24.32 -16.25 27.89
N GLY A 500 23.76 -16.18 26.68
CA GLY A 500 24.06 -17.12 25.60
C GLY A 500 23.39 -18.48 25.72
N GLU A 501 22.22 -18.55 26.38
CA GLU A 501 21.41 -19.76 26.51
C GLU A 501 22.19 -20.96 27.11
N PRO A 502 22.77 -20.79 28.32
CA PRO A 502 23.63 -21.81 28.92
C PRO A 502 22.93 -23.16 29.05
N GLU A 503 23.66 -24.26 28.82
CA GLU A 503 23.09 -25.60 28.93
C GLU A 503 22.48 -25.82 30.32
N PHE A 504 21.22 -26.23 30.33
CA PHE A 504 20.45 -26.44 31.56
C PHE A 504 19.34 -27.45 31.31
N THR A 505 19.22 -28.44 32.18
CA THR A 505 18.13 -29.41 32.16
C THR A 505 17.12 -29.03 33.24
N PRO A 506 15.88 -28.63 32.88
CA PRO A 506 14.90 -28.23 33.87
C PRO A 506 14.46 -29.41 34.74
N PRO A 507 14.16 -29.18 36.03
CA PRO A 507 13.78 -30.26 36.93
C PRO A 507 12.41 -30.84 36.55
N ALA A 508 12.24 -32.16 36.76
CA ALA A 508 10.98 -32.85 36.52
C ALA A 508 9.84 -32.41 37.48
N VAL A 509 10.21 -31.84 38.63
CA VAL A 509 9.28 -31.24 39.60
C VAL A 509 9.62 -29.77 39.73
N SER A 510 8.60 -28.91 39.60
CA SER A 510 8.81 -27.47 39.69
C SER A 510 9.25 -27.04 41.08
N PRO A 511 10.24 -26.13 41.20
CA PRO A 511 10.58 -25.50 42.47
C PRO A 511 9.55 -24.43 42.90
N PHE A 512 8.58 -24.11 42.04
CA PHE A 512 7.52 -23.14 42.31
C PHE A 512 6.13 -23.75 42.12
N ALA A 513 5.24 -23.56 43.10
CA ALA A 513 3.90 -24.15 43.12
C ALA A 513 2.97 -23.61 42.01
N ASP A 514 3.21 -22.39 41.53
CA ASP A 514 2.42 -21.71 40.50
C ASP A 514 3.08 -21.76 39.11
N LEU A 515 4.04 -22.67 38.91
CA LEU A 515 4.74 -22.84 37.65
C LEU A 515 4.64 -24.29 37.15
N PRO A 516 3.66 -24.60 36.29
CA PRO A 516 3.56 -25.88 35.61
C PRO A 516 4.78 -26.20 34.73
N THR A 517 5.12 -27.48 34.59
CA THR A 517 6.31 -27.93 33.82
C THR A 517 6.17 -27.71 32.31
N ASP A 518 4.95 -27.53 31.82
CA ASP A 518 4.61 -27.21 30.42
C ASP A 518 4.44 -25.70 30.17
N ALA A 519 4.64 -24.86 31.21
CA ALA A 519 4.53 -23.42 31.10
C ALA A 519 5.58 -22.85 30.13
N LYS A 520 5.19 -21.79 29.41
CA LYS A 520 6.12 -21.01 28.59
C LYS A 520 7.23 -20.45 29.48
N PHE A 521 8.48 -20.63 29.03
CA PHE A 521 9.69 -20.25 29.75
C PHE A 521 9.99 -21.03 31.06
N TYR A 522 9.40 -22.22 31.25
CA TYR A 522 9.69 -23.09 32.41
C TYR A 522 11.19 -23.32 32.61
N LYS A 523 11.91 -23.61 31.51
CA LYS A 523 13.36 -23.85 31.52
C LYS A 523 14.12 -22.63 32.04
N GLU A 524 13.82 -21.45 31.52
CA GLU A 524 14.51 -20.20 31.83
C GLU A 524 14.23 -19.74 33.27
N ILE A 525 12.98 -19.90 33.74
CA ILE A 525 12.61 -19.57 35.11
C ILE A 525 13.29 -20.52 36.11
N THR A 526 13.31 -21.83 35.84
CA THR A 526 13.97 -22.80 36.73
C THR A 526 15.49 -22.69 36.69
N TRP A 527 16.08 -22.28 35.56
CA TRP A 527 17.49 -21.90 35.49
C TRP A 527 17.83 -20.71 36.39
N LEU A 528 17.00 -19.65 36.38
CA LEU A 528 17.19 -18.53 37.30
C LEU A 528 17.15 -18.96 38.78
N ALA A 529 16.32 -19.95 39.11
CA ALA A 529 16.22 -20.49 40.45
C ALA A 529 17.46 -21.31 40.83
N ASP A 530 17.94 -22.17 39.94
CA ASP A 530 19.18 -22.94 40.09
C ASP A 530 20.39 -22.02 40.37
N LYS A 531 20.48 -20.92 39.62
CA LYS A 531 21.55 -19.91 39.80
C LYS A 531 21.33 -18.97 40.98
N GLY A 532 20.24 -19.11 41.74
CA GLY A 532 19.93 -18.23 42.86
C GLY A 532 19.62 -16.78 42.46
N ILE A 533 19.37 -16.53 41.17
CA ILE A 533 19.05 -15.19 40.65
C ILE A 533 17.61 -14.84 41.05
N THR A 534 16.71 -15.83 41.08
CA THR A 534 15.36 -15.69 41.62
C THR A 534 15.14 -16.56 42.85
N THR A 535 14.48 -16.00 43.86
CA THR A 535 14.13 -16.71 45.10
C THR A 535 12.65 -17.06 45.19
N GLY A 536 11.81 -16.48 44.32
CA GLY A 536 10.35 -16.50 44.46
C GLY A 536 9.86 -15.82 45.73
N TRP A 537 8.59 -16.05 46.05
CA TRP A 537 7.97 -15.72 47.32
C TRP A 537 7.74 -16.99 48.11
N GLU A 538 8.18 -17.03 49.36
CA GLU A 538 7.76 -18.08 50.29
C GLU A 538 6.33 -17.77 50.75
N GLU A 539 5.45 -18.74 50.56
CA GLU A 539 4.05 -18.69 50.98
C GLU A 539 3.91 -19.23 52.42
N ALA A 540 2.75 -19.02 53.04
CA ALA A 540 2.52 -19.41 54.44
C ALA A 540 2.68 -20.92 54.71
N ASP A 541 2.49 -21.75 53.69
CA ASP A 541 2.66 -23.21 53.74
C ASP A 541 4.10 -23.67 53.43
N LYS A 542 5.05 -22.73 53.35
CA LYS A 542 6.46 -22.92 52.98
C LYS A 542 6.68 -23.35 51.52
N THR A 543 5.64 -23.39 50.69
CA THR A 543 5.83 -23.49 49.24
C THR A 543 6.38 -22.17 48.70
N LYS A 544 6.96 -22.22 47.49
CA LYS A 544 7.44 -21.01 46.81
C LYS A 544 6.59 -20.73 45.57
N THR A 545 6.28 -19.46 45.31
CA THR A 545 5.64 -19.02 44.06
C THR A 545 6.57 -18.10 43.26
N TYR A 546 6.43 -18.08 41.94
CA TYR A 546 7.21 -17.25 41.03
C TYR A 546 6.42 -16.08 40.42
N ARG A 547 5.10 -16.21 40.32
CA ARG A 547 4.15 -15.24 39.77
C ARG A 547 4.51 -14.83 38.33
N PRO A 548 4.56 -15.79 37.38
CA PRO A 548 5.14 -15.59 36.05
C PRO A 548 4.50 -14.45 35.25
N LEU A 549 3.18 -14.30 35.34
CA LEU A 549 2.42 -13.30 34.58
C LEU A 549 2.32 -11.93 35.27
N GLN A 550 2.99 -11.74 36.42
CA GLN A 550 3.04 -10.45 37.09
C GLN A 550 4.13 -9.57 36.44
N PRO A 551 3.87 -8.29 36.17
CA PRO A 551 4.90 -7.35 35.74
C PRO A 551 6.05 -7.26 36.73
N VAL A 552 7.29 -7.17 36.22
CA VAL A 552 8.47 -6.95 37.06
C VAL A 552 8.65 -5.47 37.36
N ASN A 553 8.71 -5.13 38.64
CA ASN A 553 9.02 -3.78 39.11
C ASN A 553 10.52 -3.48 39.03
N ARG A 554 10.87 -2.19 39.02
CA ARG A 554 12.26 -1.71 38.86
C ARG A 554 13.18 -2.12 40.01
N ASP A 555 12.67 -2.15 41.23
CA ASP A 555 13.40 -2.63 42.40
C ASP A 555 13.78 -4.11 42.29
N ALA A 556 12.80 -4.95 41.92
CA ALA A 556 13.01 -6.36 41.67
C ALA A 556 14.03 -6.55 40.54
N MET A 557 13.88 -5.82 39.42
CA MET A 557 14.86 -5.85 38.33
C MET A 557 16.29 -5.59 38.81
N ALA A 558 16.50 -4.59 39.68
CA ALA A 558 17.82 -4.33 40.25
C ALA A 558 18.36 -5.53 41.04
N ALA A 559 17.51 -6.19 41.82
CA ALA A 559 17.89 -7.41 42.55
C ALA A 559 18.23 -8.57 41.60
N PHE A 560 17.45 -8.79 40.55
CA PHE A 560 17.77 -9.81 39.53
C PHE A 560 19.13 -9.53 38.88
N MET A 561 19.38 -8.30 38.44
CA MET A 561 20.65 -7.94 37.78
C MET A 561 21.85 -8.00 38.71
N TYR A 562 21.70 -7.61 39.98
CA TYR A 562 22.78 -7.75 40.96
C TYR A 562 23.16 -9.22 41.19
N ARG A 563 22.16 -10.12 41.28
CA ARG A 563 22.41 -11.56 41.41
C ARG A 563 22.91 -12.20 40.12
N LEU A 564 22.46 -11.73 38.96
CA LEU A 564 22.97 -12.14 37.66
C LEU A 564 24.47 -11.83 37.52
N ALA A 565 24.94 -10.75 38.16
CA ALA A 565 26.36 -10.38 38.23
C ALA A 565 27.14 -11.12 39.33
N GLU A 566 26.57 -12.20 39.89
CA GLU A 566 27.15 -12.98 40.97
C GLU A 566 27.34 -12.20 42.28
N GLN A 567 26.48 -11.20 42.53
CA GLN A 567 26.42 -10.46 43.79
C GLN A 567 27.77 -9.84 44.19
N PRO A 568 28.38 -9.01 43.33
CA PRO A 568 29.72 -8.49 43.57
C PRO A 568 29.77 -7.68 44.86
N GLU A 569 30.92 -7.69 45.53
CA GLU A 569 31.10 -6.89 46.74
C GLU A 569 30.78 -5.42 46.46
N PHE A 570 29.89 -4.84 47.27
CA PHE A 570 29.44 -3.47 47.10
C PHE A 570 28.98 -2.90 48.44
N THR A 571 29.51 -1.73 48.78
CA THR A 571 29.10 -0.96 49.96
C THR A 571 28.10 0.10 49.52
N ALA A 572 26.84 -0.05 49.95
CA ALA A 572 25.80 0.92 49.62
C ALA A 572 26.09 2.29 50.27
N PRO A 573 25.82 3.40 49.57
CA PRO A 573 26.14 4.73 50.08
C PRO A 573 25.25 5.09 51.29
N ALA A 574 25.85 5.80 52.26
CA ALA A 574 25.16 6.28 53.46
C ALA A 574 24.09 7.35 53.15
N THR A 575 24.26 8.06 52.03
CA THR A 575 23.25 8.99 51.49
C THR A 575 22.73 8.44 50.17
N SER A 576 21.41 8.37 50.04
CA SER A 576 20.80 7.85 48.82
C SER A 576 21.08 8.74 47.61
N PRO A 577 21.46 8.16 46.46
CA PRO A 577 21.56 8.90 45.20
C PRO A 577 20.18 9.21 44.58
N PHE A 578 19.09 8.66 45.14
CA PHE A 578 17.73 8.88 44.66
C PHE A 578 16.82 9.43 45.76
N ILE A 579 15.99 10.42 45.40
CA ILE A 579 15.12 11.15 46.32
C ILE A 579 13.95 10.31 46.85
N ASP A 580 13.57 9.26 46.11
CA ASP A 580 12.44 8.37 46.39
C ASP A 580 12.90 6.97 46.86
N LEU A 581 14.17 6.86 47.30
CA LEU A 581 14.76 5.62 47.77
C LEU A 581 15.39 5.84 49.16
N PRO A 582 14.65 5.59 50.26
CA PRO A 582 15.18 5.69 51.62
C PRO A 582 16.28 4.66 51.90
N VAL A 583 17.27 5.04 52.72
CA VAL A 583 18.28 4.09 53.22
C VAL A 583 17.58 2.99 54.01
N GLY A 584 17.92 1.73 53.71
CA GLY A 584 17.30 0.55 54.32
C GLY A 584 16.01 0.06 53.63
N ALA A 585 15.57 0.71 52.55
CA ALA A 585 14.49 0.18 51.72
C ALA A 585 14.85 -1.20 51.14
N GLN A 586 13.84 -2.00 50.82
CA GLN A 586 14.04 -3.28 50.15
C GLN A 586 14.80 -3.07 48.84
N PHE A 587 15.82 -3.90 48.62
CA PHE A 587 16.75 -3.82 47.49
C PHE A 587 17.57 -2.51 47.39
N TYR A 588 17.70 -1.73 48.47
CA TYR A 588 18.50 -0.48 48.46
C TYR A 588 19.93 -0.70 47.95
N LYS A 589 20.59 -1.77 48.41
CA LYS A 589 21.96 -2.11 48.00
C LYS A 589 22.03 -2.40 46.50
N GLU A 590 21.10 -3.19 45.98
CA GLU A 590 21.04 -3.60 44.59
C GLU A 590 20.69 -2.44 43.67
N ILE A 591 19.75 -1.58 44.07
CA ILE A 591 19.37 -0.38 43.32
C ILE A 591 20.54 0.61 43.25
N THR A 592 21.21 0.87 44.38
CA THR A 592 22.36 1.80 44.42
C THR A 592 23.59 1.22 43.72
N TRP A 593 23.79 -0.09 43.75
CA TRP A 593 24.78 -0.77 42.90
C TRP A 593 24.47 -0.60 41.42
N LEU A 594 23.22 -0.82 41.00
CA LEU A 594 22.80 -0.69 39.60
C LEU A 594 23.04 0.74 39.08
N ALA A 595 22.84 1.75 39.93
CA ALA A 595 23.12 3.14 39.64
C ALA A 595 24.64 3.45 39.61
N ALA A 596 25.42 2.91 40.54
CA ALA A 596 26.88 3.04 40.55
C ALA A 596 27.51 2.41 39.30
N GLN A 597 26.90 1.33 38.78
CA GLN A 597 27.29 0.75 37.51
C GLN A 597 26.77 1.52 36.29
N GLY A 598 26.02 2.61 36.44
CA GLY A 598 25.46 3.34 35.31
C GLY A 598 24.42 2.56 34.50
N ILE A 599 23.96 1.42 35.01
CA ILE A 599 22.92 0.61 34.38
C ILE A 599 21.56 1.32 34.54
N SER A 600 21.30 1.88 35.73
CA SER A 600 20.19 2.81 35.95
C SER A 600 20.65 4.26 36.04
N THR A 601 19.97 5.16 35.35
CA THR A 601 20.25 6.62 35.38
C THR A 601 19.24 7.41 36.23
N GLY A 602 18.09 6.81 36.56
CA GLY A 602 16.95 7.50 37.19
C GLY A 602 16.28 8.54 36.29
N TRP A 603 15.20 9.14 36.80
CA TRP A 603 14.54 10.31 36.20
C TRP A 603 15.02 11.58 36.90
N ALA A 604 15.32 12.62 36.14
CA ALA A 604 15.53 13.94 36.71
C ALA A 604 14.18 14.50 37.17
N GLU A 605 14.07 14.85 38.44
CA GLU A 605 12.89 15.45 39.05
C GLU A 605 13.29 16.65 39.92
N ALA A 606 12.31 17.42 40.37
CA ALA A 606 12.58 18.52 41.29
C ALA A 606 13.23 17.98 42.57
N GLY A 607 14.41 18.48 42.92
CA GLY A 607 15.14 18.07 44.13
C GLY A 607 16.13 16.91 43.94
N GLY A 608 16.23 16.29 42.76
CA GLY A 608 17.25 15.28 42.47
C GLY A 608 16.83 14.24 41.45
N LYS A 609 17.37 13.02 41.55
CA LYS A 609 16.99 11.90 40.69
C LYS A 609 16.01 10.98 41.40
N ALA A 610 14.97 10.51 40.73
CA ALA A 610 14.05 9.48 41.22
C ALA A 610 14.33 8.13 40.56
N PHE A 611 14.22 7.02 41.29
CA PHE A 611 14.38 5.66 40.79
C PHE A 611 13.06 4.95 40.47
N LYS A 612 11.96 5.34 41.11
CA LYS A 612 10.59 4.77 41.00
C LYS A 612 10.57 3.25 41.23
N PRO A 613 10.95 2.76 42.41
CA PRO A 613 11.19 1.33 42.67
C PRO A 613 9.98 0.44 42.36
N LEU A 614 8.77 0.89 42.70
CA LEU A 614 7.53 0.13 42.55
C LEU A 614 6.86 0.27 41.17
N LEU A 615 7.48 0.99 40.23
CA LEU A 615 6.96 1.12 38.88
C LEU A 615 7.36 -0.12 38.05
N PRO A 616 6.43 -0.73 37.28
CA PRO A 616 6.78 -1.78 36.33
C PRO A 616 7.82 -1.34 35.29
N VAL A 617 8.68 -2.27 34.87
CA VAL A 617 9.65 -2.06 33.80
C VAL A 617 8.97 -2.30 32.45
N ASN A 618 8.84 -1.25 31.64
CA ASN A 618 8.41 -1.38 30.25
C ASN A 618 9.52 -2.00 29.37
N ARG A 619 9.12 -2.58 28.24
CA ARG A 619 10.00 -3.30 27.32
C ARG A 619 11.13 -2.43 26.76
N ASP A 620 10.90 -1.15 26.51
CA ASP A 620 11.94 -0.20 26.09
C ASP A 620 13.01 0.00 27.17
N ALA A 621 12.61 0.25 28.41
CA ALA A 621 13.49 0.40 29.55
C ALA A 621 14.24 -0.90 29.87
N MET A 622 13.58 -2.05 29.70
CA MET A 622 14.21 -3.36 29.77
C MET A 622 15.39 -3.48 28.78
N ALA A 623 15.22 -3.02 27.54
CA ALA A 623 16.30 -3.02 26.55
C ALA A 623 17.50 -2.19 27.02
N ALA A 624 17.25 -0.98 27.53
CA ALA A 624 18.30 -0.12 28.06
C ALA A 624 19.05 -0.77 29.23
N PHE A 625 18.32 -1.40 30.17
CA PHE A 625 18.93 -2.11 31.29
C PHE A 625 19.82 -3.27 30.83
N MET A 626 19.30 -4.13 29.94
CA MET A 626 20.02 -5.31 29.44
C MET A 626 21.25 -4.91 28.63
N PHE A 627 21.13 -3.90 27.77
CA PHE A 627 22.26 -3.39 26.97
C PHE A 627 23.38 -2.87 27.87
N ARG A 628 23.06 -2.01 28.84
CA ARG A 628 24.05 -1.43 29.76
C ARG A 628 24.63 -2.47 30.72
N TYR A 629 23.87 -3.49 31.07
CA TYR A 629 24.39 -4.63 31.81
C TYR A 629 25.40 -5.40 30.94
N ASN A 630 25.04 -5.73 29.71
CA ASN A 630 25.89 -6.49 28.79
C ASN A 630 27.22 -5.78 28.49
N THR A 631 27.20 -4.46 28.32
CA THR A 631 28.44 -3.70 28.07
C THR A 631 29.42 -3.74 29.24
N LYS A 632 28.97 -4.12 30.44
CA LYS A 632 29.81 -4.23 31.64
C LYS A 632 30.16 -5.65 32.03
N PHE A 633 29.21 -6.56 31.89
CA PHE A 633 29.26 -7.92 32.45
C PHE A 633 28.98 -9.01 31.43
N GLY A 634 28.74 -8.66 30.16
CA GLY A 634 28.52 -9.63 29.10
C GLY A 634 29.79 -10.46 28.83
N PRO A 635 29.64 -11.69 28.31
CA PRO A 635 30.77 -12.48 27.85
C PRO A 635 31.51 -11.73 26.72
N SER A 636 32.85 -11.79 26.76
CA SER A 636 33.76 -11.11 25.81
C SER A 636 33.65 -11.66 24.40
#